data_AF-A0A445CGR2-F1
#
_entry.id   AF-A0A445CGR2-F1
#
_cell.length_a   1.000
_cell.length_b   1.000
_cell.length_c   1.000
_cell.angle_alpha   90.00
_cell.angle_beta   90.00
_cell.angle_gamma   90.00
#
_symmetry.space_group_name_H-M   'P 1'
#
loop_
_entity.id
_entity.type
_entity.pdbx_description
1 polymer ?
#
loop_
_entity_poly.entity_id
_entity_poly.type
_entity_poly.pdbx_seq_one_letter_code
_entity_poly.pdbx_strand_id
1 'polypeptide(L)'
;MEKQQELEWAEAQKIIISEDLLVKAKQQLLFLAEVDRNRCLYGGSVLERATFRYKYCWLPLLAKHVETPMTQEPLVVPLDCEWIWHCHRLNPVCFTASAPKSQC
;
A
#
# COMPACT_ATOMS: atom_id res chain seq x y z
N MET A 1 -18.17 23.35 -8.64
CA MET A 1 -17.23 22.64 -7.75
C MET A 1 -18.00 21.97 -6.62
N GLU A 2 -18.79 22.70 -5.82
CA GLU A 2 -19.67 22.13 -4.78
C GLU A 2 -20.63 21.05 -5.30
N LYS A 3 -21.35 21.32 -6.40
CA LYS A 3 -22.31 20.37 -6.99
C LYS A 3 -21.67 19.04 -7.43
N GLN A 4 -20.39 19.05 -7.79
CA GLN A 4 -19.63 17.85 -8.17
C GLN A 4 -19.20 17.07 -6.92
N GLN A 5 -18.73 17.77 -5.88
CA GLN A 5 -18.39 17.17 -4.58
C GLN A 5 -19.62 16.55 -3.90
N GLU A 6 -20.78 17.17 -3.98
CA GLU A 6 -22.03 16.64 -3.41
C GLU A 6 -22.45 15.33 -4.09
N LEU A 7 -22.29 15.25 -5.42
CA LEU A 7 -22.53 14.02 -6.18
C LEU A 7 -21.52 12.93 -5.81
N GLU A 8 -20.24 13.26 -5.75
CA GLU A 8 -19.18 12.33 -5.34
C GLU A 8 -19.38 11.83 -3.91
N TRP A 9 -19.80 12.71 -3.00
CA TRP A 9 -20.16 12.35 -1.63
C TRP A 9 -21.35 11.41 -1.59
N ALA A 10 -22.42 11.70 -2.33
CA ALA A 10 -23.61 10.86 -2.40
C ALA A 10 -23.30 9.46 -2.98
N GLU A 11 -22.41 9.37 -3.98
CA GLU A 11 -21.92 8.10 -4.50
C GLU A 11 -21.04 7.36 -3.47
N ALA A 12 -20.16 8.06 -2.76
CA ALA A 12 -19.31 7.46 -1.72
C ALA A 12 -20.12 6.85 -0.57
N GLN A 13 -21.25 7.44 -0.20
CA GLN A 13 -22.15 6.88 0.82
C GLN A 13 -22.78 5.54 0.41
N LYS A 14 -22.77 5.19 -0.89
CA LYS A 14 -23.26 3.89 -1.37
C LYS A 14 -22.23 2.78 -1.21
N ILE A 15 -20.99 3.09 -0.82
CA ILE A 15 -19.94 2.11 -0.60
C ILE A 15 -20.29 1.29 0.66
N ILE A 16 -20.57 0.01 0.45
CA ILE A 16 -20.81 -0.94 1.54
C ILE A 16 -19.46 -1.33 2.13
N ILE A 17 -19.23 -0.95 3.39
CA ILE A 17 -18.02 -1.34 4.13
C ILE A 17 -18.34 -2.62 4.90
N SER A 18 -17.79 -3.75 4.44
CA SER A 18 -17.95 -5.06 5.10
C SER A 18 -16.96 -5.32 6.23
N GLU A 19 -16.06 -4.37 6.49
CA GLU A 19 -14.96 -4.50 7.44
C GLU A 19 -15.28 -3.82 8.78
N ASP A 20 -14.80 -4.39 9.88
CA ASP A 20 -14.83 -3.72 11.19
C ASP A 20 -13.78 -2.60 11.20
N LEU A 21 -14.26 -1.37 10.99
CA LEU A 21 -13.41 -0.18 10.94
C LEU A 21 -12.63 0.06 12.23
N LEU A 22 -13.18 -0.28 13.41
CA LEU A 22 -12.50 -0.09 14.69
C LEU A 22 -11.32 -1.06 14.81
N VAL A 23 -11.52 -2.32 14.43
CA VAL A 23 -10.46 -3.33 14.43
C VAL A 23 -9.37 -2.95 13.41
N LYS A 24 -9.75 -2.57 12.19
CA LYS A 24 -8.78 -2.14 11.16
C LYS A 24 -8.01 -0.88 11.58
N ALA A 25 -8.67 0.09 12.22
CA ALA A 25 -8.00 1.29 12.72
C ALA A 25 -6.96 0.96 13.79
N LYS A 26 -7.27 0.05 14.73
CA LYS A 26 -6.30 -0.42 15.73
C LYS A 26 -5.11 -1.14 15.10
N GLN A 27 -5.35 -2.01 14.12
CA GLN A 27 -4.30 -2.70 13.36
C GLN A 27 -3.39 -1.69 12.63
N GLN A 28 -3.99 -0.68 12.00
CA GLN A 28 -3.27 0.40 11.35
C GLN A 28 -2.38 1.19 12.33
N LEU A 29 -2.87 1.48 13.53
CA LEU A 29 -2.05 2.15 14.57
C LEU A 29 -0.86 1.29 15.01
N LEU A 30 -1.04 -0.02 15.18
CA LEU A 30 0.04 -0.94 15.53
C LEU A 30 1.09 -1.01 14.43
N PHE A 31 0.66 -1.06 13.17
CA PHE A 31 1.55 -1.00 12.01
C PHE A 31 2.38 0.30 12.00
N LEU A 32 1.73 1.46 12.15
CA LEU A 32 2.43 2.75 12.19
C LEU A 32 3.42 2.82 13.37
N ALA A 33 3.08 2.25 14.52
CA ALA A 33 3.98 2.17 15.67
C ALA A 33 5.19 1.25 15.42
N GLU A 34 5.06 0.21 14.60
CA GLU A 34 6.18 -0.63 14.16
C GLU A 34 7.09 0.14 13.18
N VAL A 35 6.51 0.86 12.21
CA VAL A 35 7.29 1.71 11.30
C VAL A 35 8.01 2.82 12.07
N ASP A 36 7.38 3.46 13.06
CA ASP A 36 8.01 4.52 13.85
C ASP A 36 9.14 4.00 14.76
N ARG A 37 9.10 2.72 15.15
CA ARG A 37 10.25 2.07 15.81
C ARG A 37 11.42 1.86 14.84
N ASN A 38 11.16 1.80 13.54
CA ASN A 38 12.12 1.60 12.46
C ASN A 38 12.31 2.87 11.61
N ARG A 39 12.62 4.00 12.25
CA ARG A 39 12.70 5.34 11.60
C ARG A 39 13.67 5.44 10.41
N CYS A 40 14.57 4.47 10.24
CA CYS A 40 15.40 4.36 9.04
C CYS A 40 14.56 4.21 7.75
N LEU A 41 13.30 3.78 7.86
CA LEU A 41 12.35 3.69 6.75
C LEU A 41 11.78 5.05 6.31
N TYR A 42 12.08 6.15 7.02
CA TYR A 42 11.58 7.48 6.63
C TYR A 42 12.41 8.14 5.53
N GLY A 43 13.65 7.70 5.27
CA GLY A 43 14.49 8.37 4.28
C GLY A 43 15.86 7.75 4.05
N GLY A 44 16.61 8.38 3.15
CA GLY A 44 17.97 7.99 2.80
C GLY A 44 18.08 6.62 2.12
N SER A 45 19.27 6.03 2.16
CA SER A 45 19.57 4.80 1.42
C SER A 45 18.73 3.59 1.81
N VAL A 46 18.20 3.55 3.03
CA VAL A 46 17.31 2.48 3.48
C VAL A 46 15.95 2.57 2.78
N LEU A 47 15.37 3.76 2.69
CA LEU A 47 14.12 3.98 1.95
C LEU A 47 14.29 3.69 0.45
N GLU A 48 15.41 4.08 -0.14
CA GLU A 48 15.72 3.78 -1.55
C GLU A 48 15.76 2.27 -1.80
N ARG A 49 16.44 1.51 -0.92
CA ARG A 49 16.47 0.04 -1.00
C ARG A 49 15.11 -0.60 -0.77
N ALA A 50 14.32 -0.08 0.16
CA ALA A 50 12.95 -0.54 0.39
C ALA A 50 12.07 -0.33 -0.86
N THR A 51 12.19 0.83 -1.48
CA THR A 51 11.49 1.18 -2.73
C THR A 51 11.89 0.25 -3.86
N PHE A 52 13.20 -0.02 -4.01
CA PHE A 52 13.71 -0.98 -4.98
C PHE A 52 13.18 -2.38 -4.72
N ARG A 53 13.24 -2.86 -3.48
CA ARG A 53 12.78 -4.20 -3.10
C ARG A 53 11.28 -4.36 -3.32
N TYR A 54 10.48 -3.36 -2.97
CA TYR A 54 9.05 -3.33 -3.25
C TYR A 54 8.79 -3.49 -4.76
N LYS A 55 9.42 -2.66 -5.59
CA LYS A 55 9.16 -2.60 -7.04
C LYS A 55 9.67 -3.82 -7.82
N TYR A 56 10.91 -4.23 -7.57
CA TYR A 56 11.61 -5.20 -8.43
C TYR A 56 11.69 -6.61 -7.85
N CYS A 57 11.35 -6.79 -6.57
CA CYS A 57 11.37 -8.10 -5.93
C CYS A 57 9.98 -8.51 -5.45
N TRP A 58 9.35 -7.68 -4.62
CA TRP A 58 8.08 -8.03 -3.98
C TRP A 58 6.91 -8.08 -4.95
N LEU A 59 6.72 -7.05 -5.79
CA LEU A 59 5.63 -7.04 -6.77
C LEU A 59 5.72 -8.20 -7.77
N PRO A 60 6.88 -8.51 -8.40
CA PRO A 60 6.99 -9.67 -9.27
C PRO A 60 6.75 -11.01 -8.55
N LEU A 61 7.22 -11.14 -7.30
CA LEU A 61 7.00 -12.33 -6.49
C LEU A 61 5.50 -12.52 -6.20
N LEU A 62 4.82 -11.45 -5.78
CA LEU A 62 3.39 -11.46 -5.49
C LEU A 62 2.57 -11.80 -6.74
N ALA A 63 2.88 -11.17 -7.88
CA ALA A 63 2.22 -11.47 -9.16
C ALA A 63 2.32 -12.94 -9.52
N LYS A 64 3.55 -13.50 -9.44
CA LYS A 64 3.77 -14.92 -9.72
C LYS A 64 3.06 -15.84 -8.73
N HIS A 65 3.00 -15.49 -7.45
CA HIS A 65 2.31 -16.30 -6.44
C HIS A 65 0.79 -16.29 -6.62
N VAL A 66 0.20 -15.17 -7.08
CA VAL A 66 -1.23 -15.09 -7.43
C VAL A 66 -1.56 -15.96 -8.64
N GLU A 67 -0.69 -15.98 -9.65
CA GLU A 67 -0.86 -16.81 -10.86
C GLU A 67 -0.61 -18.30 -10.59
N THR A 68 0.44 -18.61 -9.83
CA THR A 68 0.85 -19.98 -9.52
C THR A 68 1.38 -20.01 -8.08
N PRO A 69 0.54 -20.40 -7.12
CA PRO A 69 0.95 -20.48 -5.72
C PRO A 69 2.13 -21.44 -5.56
N MET A 70 3.29 -20.89 -5.21
CA MET A 70 4.51 -21.69 -4.95
C MET A 70 4.42 -22.45 -3.62
N THR A 71 3.59 -21.96 -2.70
CA THR A 71 3.35 -22.50 -1.36
C THR A 71 1.85 -22.44 -1.05
N GLN A 72 1.38 -23.32 -0.16
CA GLN A 72 0.02 -23.23 0.40
C GLN A 72 -0.10 -22.12 1.46
N GLU A 73 1.03 -21.63 1.98
CA GLU A 73 1.07 -20.55 2.96
C GLU A 73 0.99 -19.18 2.29
N PRO A 74 0.26 -18.22 2.90
CA PRO A 74 0.21 -16.84 2.43
C PRO A 74 1.60 -16.19 2.47
N LEU A 75 1.93 -15.41 1.44
CA LEU A 75 3.12 -14.57 1.47
C LEU A 75 2.99 -13.50 2.55
N VAL A 76 3.93 -13.50 3.50
CA VAL A 76 4.05 -12.43 4.51
C VAL A 76 4.91 -11.31 3.93
N VAL A 77 4.34 -10.10 3.87
CA VAL A 77 5.04 -8.92 3.37
C VAL A 77 6.11 -8.44 4.35
N PRO A 78 7.35 -8.16 3.89
CA PRO A 78 8.34 -7.49 4.72
C PRO A 78 7.87 -6.08 5.11
N LEU A 79 8.16 -5.65 6.35
CA LEU A 79 7.72 -4.35 6.91
C LEU A 79 8.02 -3.17 5.99
N ASP A 80 9.20 -3.15 5.36
CA ASP A 80 9.60 -2.05 4.49
C ASP A 80 8.81 -2.04 3.17
N CYS A 81 8.53 -3.21 2.57
CA CYS A 81 7.66 -3.33 1.42
C CYS A 81 6.22 -2.94 1.75
N GLU A 82 5.73 -3.33 2.94
CA GLU A 82 4.42 -2.94 3.43
C GLU A 82 4.33 -1.43 3.65
N TRP A 83 5.39 -0.80 4.14
CA TRP A 83 5.50 0.64 4.29
C TRP A 83 5.44 1.38 2.95
N ILE A 84 6.23 0.95 1.95
CA ILE A 84 6.16 1.54 0.61
C ILE A 84 4.75 1.41 0.01
N TRP A 85 4.13 0.23 0.15
CA TRP A 85 2.75 0.01 -0.28
C TRP A 85 1.75 0.93 0.42
N HIS A 86 1.89 1.09 1.74
CA HIS A 86 1.05 1.97 2.53
C HIS A 86 1.15 3.42 2.02
N CYS A 87 2.37 3.93 1.83
CA CYS A 87 2.60 5.26 1.26
C CYS A 87 2.02 5.42 -0.16
N HIS A 88 2.18 4.40 -1.02
CA HIS A 88 1.62 4.40 -2.37
C HIS A 88 0.10 4.61 -2.34
N ARG A 89 -0.63 3.88 -1.49
CA ARG A 89 -2.10 3.99 -1.40
C ARG A 89 -2.58 5.35 -0.89
N LEU A 90 -1.79 6.03 -0.05
CA LEU A 90 -2.14 7.35 0.48
C LEU A 90 -1.95 8.49 -0.54
N ASN A 91 -1.10 8.31 -1.55
CA ASN A 91 -0.87 9.29 -2.59
C ASN A 91 -0.65 8.62 -3.96
N PRO A 92 -1.72 8.13 -4.60
CA PRO A 92 -1.61 7.43 -5.88
C PRO A 92 -1.13 8.34 -7.02
N VAL A 93 -1.37 9.64 -6.93
CA VAL A 93 -1.03 10.61 -7.99
C VAL A 93 0.48 10.85 -8.08
N CYS A 94 1.18 10.99 -6.95
CA CYS A 94 2.62 11.25 -6.97
C CYS A 94 3.45 10.03 -7.41
N PHE A 95 2.92 8.81 -7.25
CA PHE A 95 3.68 7.60 -7.60
C PHE A 95 3.64 7.29 -9.11
N THR A 96 2.52 7.58 -9.78
CA THR A 96 2.39 7.39 -11.25
C THR A 96 3.37 8.24 -12.06
N ALA A 97 3.76 9.41 -11.56
CA ALA A 97 4.77 10.27 -12.19
C ALA A 97 6.19 9.66 -12.19
N SER A 98 6.46 8.69 -11.31
CA SER A 98 7.75 8.00 -11.19
C SER A 98 7.76 6.59 -11.80
N ALA A 99 6.58 6.10 -12.25
CA ALA A 99 6.45 4.79 -12.90
C ALA A 99 6.63 4.93 -14.42
N PRO A 100 7.49 4.10 -15.06
CA PRO A 100 7.52 4.04 -16.52
C PRO A 100 6.14 3.60 -17.03
N LYS A 101 5.61 4.34 -18.00
CA LYS A 101 4.23 4.25 -18.55
C LYS A 101 3.84 2.90 -19.19
N SER A 102 4.63 1.86 -19.04
CA SER A 102 4.47 0.59 -19.75
C SER A 102 3.73 -0.50 -18.97
N GLN A 103 3.21 -0.22 -17.77
CA GLN A 103 2.42 -1.17 -16.98
C GLN A 103 1.24 -0.45 -16.30
N CYS A 104 0.26 -0.06 -17.12
CA CYS A 104 -1.16 -0.04 -16.77
C CYS A 104 -1.88 -0.88 -17.82
#